data_AF-A0A7X2JEK6-F1
#
_entry.id   AF-A0A7X2JEK6-F1
#
_cell.length_a   1.000
_cell.length_b   1.000
_cell.length_c   1.000
_cell.angle_alpha   90.00
_cell.angle_beta   90.00
_cell.angle_gamma   90.00
#
_symmetry.space_group_name_H-M   'P 1'
#
loop_
_entity.id
_entity.type
_entity.pdbx_description
1 polymer ?
#
loop_
_entity_poly.entity_id
_entity_poly.type
_entity_poly.pdbx_seq_one_letter_code
_entity_poly.pdbx_strand_id
1 'polypeptide(L)'
;MESRTLTGHLLTPMFSYGENQKFPEFRATELKGMMRYLYRIACPAKLSVLKQDEAELFGGSTGDRKEQAGHASPVQLFLMQARQERFEAESLLLHDEKRQRSIFNCILQDEFKLRISMDKRISIQNELLSKIADIDWYKKEAALALLLCGMGKRSRKGRGRVMPDEYQQKDKAQALAWICDGLNKIAKATSEELKPEEKKYEIRDGTIYPYVQKKGRNSGNRDLKRPAIKKIVLGECLSEWKESASRSGGKKSLDVFLKAVDTECHYLRGKQKYEFLKDGQILKLSKAIGQIDGKERFASSLIIGFIQTDEGIYPVYTFVKAFPNLKEELDADCSLREQFIEMVEKYRI
;
A
#
# COMPACT_ATOMS: atom_id res chain seq x y z
N MET A 1 -25.55 -12.17 -11.02
CA MET A 1 -24.48 -11.28 -10.52
C MET A 1 -24.41 -11.47 -9.02
N GLU A 2 -23.26 -11.85 -8.48
CA GLU A 2 -23.07 -11.96 -7.03
C GLU A 2 -22.52 -10.64 -6.49
N SER A 3 -22.85 -10.27 -5.25
CA SER A 3 -22.30 -9.07 -4.62
C SER A 3 -21.90 -9.29 -3.17
N ARG A 4 -20.92 -8.52 -2.72
CA ARG A 4 -20.49 -8.38 -1.32
C ARG A 4 -20.33 -6.90 -1.01
N THR A 5 -20.54 -6.53 0.25
CA THR A 5 -20.30 -5.18 0.74
C THR A 5 -19.12 -5.20 1.71
N LEU A 6 -18.28 -4.18 1.64
CA LEU A 6 -17.23 -3.88 2.60
C LEU A 6 -17.50 -2.46 3.14
N THR A 7 -17.64 -2.34 4.45
CA THR A 7 -17.76 -1.04 5.13
C THR A 7 -16.46 -0.68 5.84
N GLY A 8 -16.28 0.60 6.11
CA GLY A 8 -15.15 1.13 6.83
C GLY A 8 -15.29 2.62 7.09
N HIS A 9 -14.21 3.20 7.59
CA HIS A 9 -14.14 4.64 7.84
C HIS A 9 -12.77 5.18 7.46
N LEU A 10 -12.73 6.45 7.05
CA LEU A 10 -11.48 7.13 6.75
C LEU A 10 -10.72 7.46 8.04
N LEU A 11 -9.50 6.93 8.15
CA LEU A 11 -8.62 7.11 9.30
C LEU A 11 -7.76 8.37 9.16
N THR A 12 -7.19 8.63 7.98
CA THR A 12 -6.33 9.80 7.71
C THR A 12 -6.86 10.67 6.56
N PRO A 13 -6.60 11.99 6.58
CA PRO A 13 -7.03 12.90 5.52
C PRO A 13 -6.72 12.37 4.12
N MET A 14 -7.72 12.36 3.25
CA MET A 14 -7.61 11.88 1.88
C MET A 14 -7.68 13.02 0.88
N PHE A 15 -6.63 13.13 0.05
CA PHE A 15 -6.50 14.12 -1.01
C PHE A 15 -6.61 13.44 -2.38
N SER A 16 -7.79 12.90 -2.68
CA SER A 16 -8.12 12.26 -3.96
C SER A 16 -9.12 13.12 -4.71
N TYR A 17 -8.93 13.27 -6.02
CA TYR A 17 -9.79 14.08 -6.88
C TYR A 17 -9.99 13.39 -8.24
N GLY A 18 -11.16 13.62 -8.83
CA GLY A 18 -11.44 13.29 -10.22
C GLY A 18 -10.93 14.35 -11.18
N GLU A 19 -11.70 14.61 -12.23
CA GLU A 19 -11.45 15.72 -13.15
C GLU A 19 -11.50 17.07 -12.42
N ASN A 20 -12.49 17.25 -11.54
CA ASN A 20 -12.65 18.49 -10.79
C ASN A 20 -11.80 18.48 -9.51
N GLN A 21 -10.63 19.14 -9.57
CA GLN A 21 -9.67 19.22 -8.47
C GLN A 21 -10.17 19.99 -7.23
N LYS A 22 -11.36 20.60 -7.26
CA LYS A 22 -11.96 21.28 -6.09
C LYS A 22 -12.78 20.33 -5.22
N PHE A 23 -13.25 19.22 -5.77
CA PHE A 23 -14.17 18.30 -5.11
C PHE A 23 -13.42 17.00 -4.85
N PRO A 24 -12.94 16.77 -3.61
CA PRO A 24 -12.33 15.50 -3.28
C PRO A 24 -13.39 14.39 -3.33
N GLU A 25 -13.00 13.24 -3.84
CA GLU A 25 -13.90 12.09 -4.02
C GLU A 25 -13.13 10.78 -3.82
N PHE A 26 -13.82 9.74 -3.37
CA PHE A 26 -13.29 8.39 -3.47
C PHE A 26 -13.53 7.84 -4.87
N ARG A 27 -12.54 7.15 -5.41
CA ARG A 27 -12.58 6.67 -6.79
C ARG A 27 -12.45 5.16 -6.83
N ALA A 28 -13.48 4.50 -7.33
CA ALA A 28 -13.47 3.04 -7.47
C ALA A 28 -12.34 2.57 -8.40
N THR A 29 -11.99 3.39 -9.40
CA THR A 29 -10.86 3.16 -10.30
C THR A 29 -9.51 3.26 -9.58
N GLU A 30 -9.36 4.17 -8.63
CA GLU A 30 -8.16 4.27 -7.80
C GLU A 30 -8.03 3.05 -6.89
N LEU A 31 -9.10 2.68 -6.19
CA LEU A 31 -9.12 1.47 -5.36
C LEU A 31 -8.76 0.22 -6.17
N LYS A 32 -9.35 0.05 -7.35
CA LYS A 32 -9.01 -1.06 -8.25
C LYS A 32 -7.54 -1.02 -8.69
N GLY A 33 -6.98 0.17 -8.90
CA GLY A 33 -5.55 0.36 -9.17
C GLY A 33 -4.68 -0.09 -8.00
N MET A 34 -5.10 0.17 -6.76
CA MET A 34 -4.42 -0.30 -5.55
C MET A 34 -4.47 -1.82 -5.43
N MET A 35 -5.62 -2.42 -5.70
CA MET A 35 -5.80 -3.88 -5.70
C MET A 35 -4.83 -4.55 -6.69
N ARG A 36 -4.82 -4.07 -7.94
CA ARG A 36 -3.85 -4.50 -8.97
C ARG A 36 -2.39 -4.28 -8.54
N TYR A 37 -2.10 -3.17 -7.85
CA TYR A 37 -0.75 -2.92 -7.35
C TYR A 37 -0.34 -3.89 -6.25
N LEU A 38 -1.22 -4.14 -5.27
CA LEU A 38 -0.99 -5.11 -4.21
C LEU A 38 -0.75 -6.50 -4.80
N TYR A 39 -1.61 -6.94 -5.72
CA TYR A 39 -1.44 -8.19 -6.46
C TYR A 39 -0.03 -8.30 -7.07
N ARG A 40 0.40 -7.28 -7.81
CA ARG A 40 1.72 -7.26 -8.47
C ARG A 40 2.86 -7.37 -7.47
N ILE A 41 2.85 -6.62 -6.37
CA ILE A 41 3.97 -6.63 -5.42
C ILE A 41 3.96 -7.84 -4.49
N ALA A 42 2.80 -8.47 -4.30
CA ALA A 42 2.63 -9.65 -3.47
C ALA A 42 2.95 -10.96 -4.22
N CYS A 43 2.57 -11.06 -5.49
CA CYS A 43 2.74 -12.28 -6.28
C CYS A 43 4.20 -12.42 -6.78
N PRO A 44 4.90 -13.53 -6.51
CA PRO A 44 6.29 -13.75 -6.93
C PRO A 44 6.44 -14.34 -8.35
N ALA A 45 5.43 -14.21 -9.22
CA ALA A 45 5.45 -14.74 -10.58
C ALA A 45 6.38 -13.97 -11.55
N LYS A 46 6.77 -14.63 -12.65
CA LYS A 46 7.47 -13.98 -13.77
C LYS A 46 6.60 -12.88 -14.39
N LEU A 47 7.22 -11.85 -14.96
CA LEU A 47 6.50 -10.67 -15.47
C LEU A 47 5.47 -11.00 -16.55
N SER A 48 5.74 -11.97 -17.43
CA SER A 48 4.81 -12.39 -18.48
C SER A 48 3.55 -13.01 -17.88
N VAL A 49 3.72 -13.94 -16.94
CA VAL A 49 2.62 -14.63 -16.26
C VAL A 49 1.82 -13.64 -15.41
N LEU A 50 2.51 -12.81 -14.63
CA LEU A 50 1.89 -11.78 -13.80
C LEU A 50 0.98 -10.83 -14.62
N LYS A 51 1.43 -10.41 -15.82
CA LYS A 51 0.63 -9.55 -16.70
C LYS A 51 -0.63 -10.24 -17.21
N GLN A 52 -0.52 -11.52 -17.56
CA GLN A 52 -1.66 -12.32 -18.01
C GLN A 52 -2.65 -12.51 -16.87
N ASP A 53 -2.19 -13.01 -15.72
CA ASP A 53 -3.04 -13.27 -14.56
C ASP A 53 -3.72 -11.99 -14.05
N GLU A 54 -3.01 -10.85 -14.04
CA GLU A 54 -3.60 -9.56 -13.68
C GLU A 54 -4.73 -9.15 -14.64
N ALA A 55 -4.57 -9.41 -15.94
CA ALA A 55 -5.61 -9.11 -16.94
C ALA A 55 -6.83 -10.02 -16.77
N GLU A 56 -6.63 -11.28 -16.41
CA GLU A 56 -7.71 -12.23 -16.11
C GLU A 56 -8.48 -11.85 -14.83
N LEU A 57 -7.76 -11.42 -13.78
CA LEU A 57 -8.35 -11.02 -12.50
C LEU A 57 -9.05 -9.64 -12.56
N PHE A 58 -8.43 -8.65 -13.21
CA PHE A 58 -8.89 -7.26 -13.10
C PHE A 58 -9.35 -6.64 -14.42
N GLY A 59 -9.23 -7.37 -15.52
CA GLY A 59 -9.44 -6.88 -16.87
C GLY A 59 -8.18 -6.24 -17.48
N GLY A 60 -8.08 -6.33 -18.81
CA GLY A 60 -6.97 -5.83 -19.60
C GLY A 60 -7.44 -5.36 -20.97
N SER A 61 -6.80 -4.33 -21.51
CA SER A 61 -7.03 -3.90 -22.90
C SER A 61 -6.40 -4.89 -23.88
N THR A 62 -7.01 -5.03 -25.04
CA THR A 62 -6.37 -5.54 -26.26
C THR A 62 -5.03 -4.82 -26.41
N GLY A 63 -3.90 -5.54 -26.33
CA GLY A 63 -2.61 -4.94 -26.67
C GLY A 63 -2.54 -4.58 -28.16
N ASP A 64 -1.43 -4.00 -28.61
CA ASP A 64 -1.19 -3.68 -30.04
C ASP A 64 -1.23 -4.92 -30.96
N ARG A 65 -1.21 -6.13 -30.40
CA ARG A 65 -1.40 -7.39 -31.13
C ARG A 65 -2.89 -7.71 -31.19
N LYS A 66 -3.47 -7.57 -32.38
CA LYS A 66 -4.88 -7.87 -32.73
C LYS A 66 -5.41 -9.25 -32.27
N GLU A 67 -4.53 -10.17 -31.90
CA GLU A 67 -4.85 -11.55 -31.51
C GLU A 67 -5.18 -11.74 -30.03
N GLN A 68 -4.89 -10.75 -29.16
CA GLN A 68 -5.24 -10.84 -27.74
C GLN A 68 -6.59 -10.16 -27.50
N ALA A 69 -7.69 -10.90 -27.47
CA ALA A 69 -9.00 -10.37 -27.11
C ALA A 69 -8.93 -9.63 -25.75
N GLY A 70 -9.45 -8.41 -25.69
CA GLY A 70 -9.48 -7.65 -24.44
C GLY A 70 -10.27 -8.43 -23.36
N HIS A 71 -9.75 -8.42 -22.14
CA HIS A 71 -10.41 -9.08 -21.01
C HIS A 71 -11.30 -8.07 -20.29
N ALA A 72 -12.61 -8.24 -20.41
CA ALA A 72 -13.55 -7.52 -19.56
C ALA A 72 -13.28 -7.87 -18.10
N SER A 73 -13.30 -6.88 -17.22
CA SER A 73 -13.09 -7.13 -15.80
C SER A 73 -14.19 -8.04 -15.23
N PRO A 74 -13.85 -9.14 -14.55
CA PRO A 74 -14.84 -10.01 -13.91
C PRO A 74 -15.49 -9.33 -12.69
N VAL A 75 -14.80 -8.36 -12.09
CA VAL A 75 -15.23 -7.63 -10.89
C VAL A 75 -15.58 -6.17 -11.20
N GLN A 76 -16.63 -5.68 -10.57
CA GLN A 76 -17.09 -4.30 -10.58
C GLN A 76 -17.08 -3.74 -9.15
N LEU A 77 -16.57 -2.52 -9.00
CA LEU A 77 -16.49 -1.83 -7.72
C LEU A 77 -17.41 -0.61 -7.77
N PHE A 78 -18.29 -0.49 -6.79
CA PHE A 78 -19.19 0.64 -6.62
C PHE A 78 -18.97 1.25 -5.25
N LEU A 79 -18.48 2.48 -5.22
CA LEU A 79 -18.42 3.26 -3.99
C LEU A 79 -19.78 3.91 -3.76
N MET A 80 -20.38 3.61 -2.63
CA MET A 80 -21.69 4.10 -2.24
C MET A 80 -21.47 5.28 -1.29
N GLN A 81 -21.31 6.48 -1.84
CA GLN A 81 -21.11 7.69 -1.05
C GLN A 81 -22.28 8.63 -1.18
N ALA A 82 -22.67 9.20 -0.04
CA ALA A 82 -23.53 10.36 -0.04
C ALA A 82 -22.76 11.54 -0.64
N ARG A 83 -23.47 12.37 -1.41
CA ARG A 83 -22.88 13.59 -1.95
C ARG A 83 -22.54 14.53 -0.78
N GLN A 84 -21.27 14.82 -0.57
CA GLN A 84 -20.86 15.88 0.35
C GLN A 84 -21.05 17.25 -0.29
N GLU A 85 -21.74 18.15 0.42
CA GLU A 85 -21.97 19.53 -0.02
C GLU A 85 -20.84 20.48 0.39
N ARG A 86 -20.06 20.11 1.42
CA ARG A 86 -18.96 20.89 1.97
C ARG A 86 -17.76 19.98 2.22
N PHE A 87 -16.58 20.50 1.96
CA PHE A 87 -15.32 19.81 2.20
C PHE A 87 -14.48 20.61 3.18
N GLU A 88 -13.72 19.89 4.00
CA GLU A 88 -12.73 20.47 4.88
C GLU A 88 -11.42 20.70 4.13
N ALA A 89 -10.62 21.64 4.59
CA ALA A 89 -9.34 21.97 3.96
C ALA A 89 -8.20 21.70 4.95
N GLU A 90 -7.25 20.87 4.54
CA GLU A 90 -6.09 20.51 5.36
C GLU A 90 -4.79 20.78 4.64
N SER A 91 -3.72 20.95 5.42
CA SER A 91 -2.38 21.00 4.86
C SER A 91 -1.96 19.63 4.34
N LEU A 92 -1.59 19.56 3.06
CA LEU A 92 -0.98 18.39 2.48
C LEU A 92 0.38 18.10 3.13
N LEU A 93 1.14 19.12 3.56
CA LEU A 93 2.47 19.05 4.19
C LEU A 93 2.46 19.54 5.65
N LEU A 94 2.62 18.65 6.64
CA LEU A 94 2.51 19.04 8.05
C LEU A 94 3.78 19.66 8.66
N HIS A 95 4.91 19.62 7.97
CA HIS A 95 6.16 20.20 8.45
C HIS A 95 6.32 21.69 8.10
N ASP A 96 5.42 22.26 7.27
CA ASP A 96 5.53 23.62 6.74
C ASP A 96 4.37 24.50 7.21
N GLU A 97 4.39 24.87 8.50
CA GLU A 97 3.34 25.71 9.12
C GLU A 97 3.28 27.14 8.55
N LYS A 98 4.33 27.58 7.84
CA LYS A 98 4.46 28.97 7.34
C LYS A 98 3.97 29.14 5.90
N ARG A 99 3.76 28.07 5.13
CA ARG A 99 3.30 28.15 3.74
C ARG A 99 1.86 27.64 3.58
N GLN A 100 0.91 28.57 3.59
CA GLN A 100 -0.49 28.35 3.21
C GLN A 100 -0.68 27.72 1.80
N ARG A 101 0.38 27.69 0.97
CA ARG A 101 0.38 27.11 -0.39
C ARG A 101 0.14 25.60 -0.45
N SER A 102 0.03 24.92 0.68
CA SER A 102 -0.19 23.47 0.74
C SER A 102 -1.55 23.07 1.30
N ILE A 103 -2.48 24.01 1.47
CA ILE A 103 -3.84 23.72 1.93
C ILE A 103 -4.69 23.26 0.73
N PHE A 104 -5.37 22.12 0.87
CA PHE A 104 -6.26 21.57 -0.15
C PHE A 104 -7.54 21.02 0.48
N ASN A 105 -8.66 21.11 -0.26
CA ASN A 105 -9.89 20.42 0.10
C ASN A 105 -9.65 18.91 0.20
N CYS A 106 -10.12 18.27 1.25
CA CYS A 106 -9.89 16.86 1.49
C CYS A 106 -11.11 16.22 2.15
N ILE A 107 -11.08 14.90 2.23
CA ILE A 107 -12.05 14.13 3.01
C ILE A 107 -11.37 13.78 4.34
N LEU A 108 -12.03 14.07 5.47
CA LEU A 108 -11.49 13.84 6.82
C LEU A 108 -12.16 12.70 7.58
N GLN A 109 -13.48 12.63 7.48
CA GLN A 109 -14.31 11.67 8.17
C GLN A 109 -15.51 11.39 7.29
N ASP A 110 -15.44 10.28 6.57
CA ASP A 110 -16.55 9.82 5.75
C ASP A 110 -16.70 8.33 5.94
N GLU A 111 -17.95 7.88 5.91
CA GLU A 111 -18.27 6.47 5.87
C GLU A 111 -17.79 5.92 4.53
N PHE A 112 -17.00 4.85 4.58
CA PHE A 112 -16.59 4.14 3.40
C PHE A 112 -17.51 2.95 3.20
N LYS A 113 -18.22 2.90 2.07
CA LYS A 113 -19.02 1.75 1.69
C LYS A 113 -18.73 1.34 0.26
N LEU A 114 -18.21 0.13 0.12
CA LEU A 114 -17.85 -0.47 -1.16
C LEU A 114 -18.74 -1.67 -1.43
N ARG A 115 -19.49 -1.64 -2.53
CA ARG A 115 -20.12 -2.82 -3.10
C ARG A 115 -19.21 -3.41 -4.18
N ILE A 116 -18.85 -4.67 -3.99
CA ILE A 116 -18.07 -5.48 -4.93
C ILE A 116 -19.07 -6.41 -5.61
N SER A 117 -19.13 -6.40 -6.94
CA SER A 117 -20.00 -7.27 -7.72
C SER A 117 -19.18 -8.09 -8.71
N MET A 118 -19.55 -9.35 -8.90
CA MET A 118 -18.88 -10.27 -9.82
C MET A 118 -19.89 -10.93 -10.77
N ASP A 119 -19.55 -11.00 -12.06
CA ASP A 119 -20.32 -11.79 -13.03
C ASP A 119 -19.85 -13.24 -13.01
N LYS A 120 -20.68 -14.13 -12.45
CA LYS A 120 -20.40 -15.58 -12.38
C LYS A 120 -20.13 -16.21 -13.75
N ARG A 121 -20.70 -15.67 -14.84
CA ARG A 121 -20.48 -16.22 -16.18
C ARG A 121 -19.04 -16.05 -16.63
N ILE A 122 -18.45 -14.89 -16.35
CA ILE A 122 -17.03 -14.61 -16.64
C ILE A 122 -16.14 -15.51 -15.77
N SER A 123 -16.50 -15.68 -14.50
CA SER A 123 -15.76 -16.55 -13.56
C SER A 123 -15.75 -18.02 -14.00
N ILE A 124 -16.86 -18.56 -14.50
CA ILE A 124 -16.93 -19.95 -15.00
C ILE A 124 -16.07 -20.16 -16.25
N GLN A 125 -16.00 -19.16 -17.13
CA GLN A 125 -15.23 -19.24 -18.38
C GLN A 125 -13.72 -19.09 -18.17
N ASN A 126 -13.29 -18.59 -17.01
CA ASN A 126 -11.90 -18.34 -16.70
C ASN A 126 -11.39 -19.38 -15.69
N GLU A 127 -10.39 -20.17 -16.09
CA GLU A 127 -9.86 -21.27 -15.31
C GLU A 127 -9.18 -20.80 -14.00
N LEU A 128 -8.54 -19.64 -14.00
CA LEU A 128 -7.88 -19.07 -12.82
C LEU A 128 -8.90 -18.54 -11.81
N LEU A 129 -9.92 -17.82 -12.27
CA LEU A 129 -11.03 -17.33 -11.44
C LEU A 129 -11.83 -18.48 -10.83
N SER A 130 -12.19 -19.49 -11.63
CA SER A 130 -12.99 -20.63 -11.16
C SER A 130 -12.28 -21.49 -10.11
N LYS A 131 -10.94 -21.47 -10.07
CA LYS A 131 -10.13 -22.23 -9.10
C LYS A 131 -9.73 -21.42 -7.87
N ILE A 132 -9.47 -20.12 -8.01
CA ILE A 132 -8.71 -19.36 -6.99
C ILE A 132 -9.39 -18.07 -6.52
N ALA A 133 -10.06 -17.33 -7.41
CA ALA A 133 -10.53 -15.99 -7.14
C ALA A 133 -12.06 -15.86 -7.32
N ASP A 134 -12.78 -15.98 -6.21
CA ASP A 134 -14.21 -15.70 -6.11
C ASP A 134 -14.49 -14.30 -5.52
N ILE A 135 -15.76 -13.99 -5.26
CA ILE A 135 -16.13 -12.68 -4.74
C ILE A 135 -15.61 -12.41 -3.32
N ASP A 136 -15.44 -13.45 -2.52
CA ASP A 136 -14.92 -13.33 -1.15
C ASP A 136 -13.40 -13.13 -1.16
N TRP A 137 -12.70 -13.69 -2.15
CA TRP A 137 -11.32 -13.35 -2.47
C TRP A 137 -11.19 -11.86 -2.81
N TYR A 138 -12.03 -11.31 -3.71
CA TYR A 138 -12.00 -9.88 -4.04
C TYR A 138 -12.30 -8.98 -2.84
N LYS A 139 -13.24 -9.38 -1.96
CA LYS A 139 -13.54 -8.63 -0.74
C LYS A 139 -12.33 -8.58 0.20
N LYS A 140 -11.66 -9.71 0.41
CA LYS A 140 -10.46 -9.79 1.27
C LYS A 140 -9.28 -9.05 0.65
N GLU A 141 -9.10 -9.17 -0.66
CA GLU A 141 -8.05 -8.46 -1.40
C GLU A 141 -8.26 -6.94 -1.34
N ALA A 142 -9.49 -6.45 -1.53
CA ALA A 142 -9.84 -5.04 -1.37
C ALA A 142 -9.54 -4.55 0.06
N ALA A 143 -9.92 -5.31 1.07
CA ALA A 143 -9.63 -4.97 2.47
C ALA A 143 -8.12 -4.90 2.76
N LEU A 144 -7.35 -5.88 2.27
CA LEU A 144 -5.90 -5.89 2.42
C LEU A 144 -5.25 -4.73 1.65
N ALA A 145 -5.78 -4.36 0.47
CA ALA A 145 -5.33 -3.20 -0.28
C ALA A 145 -5.61 -1.89 0.46
N LEU A 146 -6.75 -1.74 1.14
CA LEU A 146 -7.06 -0.55 1.95
C LEU A 146 -6.14 -0.43 3.19
N LEU A 147 -5.74 -1.56 3.78
CA LEU A 147 -4.84 -1.60 4.94
C LEU A 147 -3.38 -1.33 4.56
N LEU A 148 -2.86 -2.01 3.53
CA LEU A 148 -1.46 -1.91 3.13
C LEU A 148 -1.20 -0.70 2.22
N CYS A 149 -2.14 -0.33 1.34
CA CYS A 149 -2.06 0.82 0.45
C CYS A 149 -2.97 1.97 0.91
N GLY A 150 -2.92 3.10 0.23
CA GLY A 150 -3.79 4.23 0.55
C GLY A 150 -4.17 5.01 -0.71
N MET A 151 -5.21 5.81 -0.60
CA MET A 151 -5.79 6.57 -1.70
C MET A 151 -5.33 8.03 -1.68
N GLY A 152 -5.33 8.66 -2.85
CA GLY A 152 -4.99 10.05 -3.04
C GLY A 152 -3.51 10.38 -2.88
N LYS A 153 -3.23 11.69 -2.79
CA LYS A 153 -1.88 12.23 -2.71
C LYS A 153 -1.20 11.80 -1.41
N ARG A 154 0.08 11.44 -1.54
CA ARG A 154 0.97 11.03 -0.44
C ARG A 154 0.47 9.81 0.35
N SER A 155 -0.34 8.98 -0.28
CA SER A 155 -0.89 7.77 0.34
C SER A 155 0.16 6.87 0.98
N ARG A 156 1.31 6.65 0.31
CA ARG A 156 2.42 5.85 0.85
C ARG A 156 3.10 6.41 2.10
N LYS A 157 2.79 7.65 2.47
CA LYS A 157 3.26 8.31 3.69
C LYS A 157 2.15 8.41 4.75
N GLY A 158 1.21 7.47 4.75
CA GLY A 158 0.13 7.38 5.73
C GLY A 158 -1.14 8.19 5.41
N ARG A 159 -1.26 8.89 4.28
CA ARG A 159 -2.50 9.62 3.91
C ARG A 159 -3.54 8.73 3.22
N GLY A 160 -4.80 9.17 3.24
CA GLY A 160 -5.94 8.51 2.59
C GLY A 160 -6.12 7.05 2.98
N ARG A 161 -6.05 6.77 4.28
CA ARG A 161 -6.14 5.40 4.83
C ARG A 161 -7.56 5.13 5.26
N VAL A 162 -8.11 4.02 4.79
CA VAL A 162 -9.44 3.55 5.19
C VAL A 162 -9.26 2.31 6.05
N MET A 163 -9.92 2.29 7.19
CA MET A 163 -10.00 1.12 8.05
C MET A 163 -11.30 0.38 7.76
N PRO A 164 -11.27 -0.85 7.22
CA PRO A 164 -12.49 -1.62 7.05
C PRO A 164 -12.93 -2.22 8.39
N ASP A 165 -14.20 -2.08 8.73
CA ASP A 165 -14.71 -2.38 10.09
C ASP A 165 -14.65 -3.88 10.42
N GLU A 166 -14.83 -4.73 9.41
CA GLU A 166 -14.91 -6.19 9.57
C GLU A 166 -13.56 -6.87 9.89
N TYR A 167 -12.45 -6.12 9.85
CA TYR A 167 -11.09 -6.68 9.98
C TYR A 167 -10.30 -6.06 11.13
N GLN A 168 -10.96 -5.54 12.16
CA GLN A 168 -10.31 -5.25 13.43
C GLN A 168 -9.72 -6.53 14.02
N GLN A 169 -8.49 -6.44 14.52
CA GLN A 169 -7.74 -7.58 15.04
C GLN A 169 -7.65 -7.50 16.56
N LYS A 170 -7.49 -8.62 17.24
CA LYS A 170 -7.35 -8.58 18.70
C LYS A 170 -6.05 -7.92 19.14
N ASP A 171 -4.95 -8.32 18.51
CA ASP A 171 -3.59 -7.96 18.92
C ASP A 171 -2.63 -7.89 17.72
N LYS A 172 -1.41 -7.43 17.96
CA LYS A 172 -0.34 -7.28 16.95
C LYS A 172 -0.01 -8.61 16.25
N ALA A 173 -0.07 -9.75 16.95
CA ALA A 173 0.27 -11.05 16.39
C ALA A 173 -0.82 -11.56 15.43
N GLN A 174 -2.10 -11.38 15.78
CA GLN A 174 -3.22 -11.70 14.92
C GLN A 174 -3.27 -10.78 13.70
N ALA A 175 -2.94 -9.50 13.86
CA ALA A 175 -2.78 -8.58 12.74
C ALA A 175 -1.71 -9.05 11.73
N LEU A 176 -0.54 -9.46 12.21
CA LEU A 176 0.50 -10.04 11.36
C LEU A 176 0.03 -11.33 10.67
N ALA A 177 -0.63 -12.23 11.42
CA ALA A 177 -1.15 -13.48 10.88
C ALA A 177 -2.17 -13.24 9.76
N TRP A 178 -3.09 -12.30 9.96
CA TRP A 178 -4.11 -11.94 8.98
C TRP A 178 -3.50 -11.34 7.70
N ILE A 179 -2.55 -10.41 7.83
CA ILE A 179 -1.83 -9.84 6.68
C ILE A 179 -1.06 -10.94 5.93
N CYS A 180 -0.35 -11.80 6.65
CA CYS A 180 0.45 -12.88 6.07
C CYS A 180 -0.42 -13.91 5.33
N ASP A 181 -1.56 -14.30 5.90
CA ASP A 181 -2.53 -15.18 5.24
C ASP A 181 -3.12 -14.54 3.98
N GLY A 182 -3.51 -13.27 4.05
CA GLY A 182 -4.01 -12.52 2.90
C GLY A 182 -2.99 -12.43 1.76
N LEU A 183 -1.72 -12.13 2.07
CA LEU A 183 -0.64 -12.12 1.08
C LEU A 183 -0.40 -13.49 0.46
N ASN A 184 -0.45 -14.57 1.26
CA ASN A 184 -0.35 -15.93 0.73
C ASN A 184 -1.50 -16.28 -0.21
N LYS A 185 -2.74 -15.87 0.10
CA LYS A 185 -3.91 -16.08 -0.77
C LYS A 185 -3.81 -15.30 -2.08
N ILE A 186 -3.34 -14.05 -2.03
CA ILE A 186 -3.09 -13.25 -3.24
C ILE A 186 -1.98 -13.88 -4.09
N ALA A 187 -0.87 -14.28 -3.46
CA ALA A 187 0.28 -14.86 -4.16
C ALA A 187 -0.02 -16.25 -4.76
N LYS A 188 -1.07 -16.92 -4.29
CA LYS A 188 -1.58 -18.17 -4.89
C LYS A 188 -2.45 -17.94 -6.12
N ALA A 189 -2.98 -16.73 -6.34
CA ALA A 189 -3.78 -16.39 -7.52
C ALA A 189 -2.89 -16.15 -8.76
N THR A 190 -2.20 -17.21 -9.19
CA THR A 190 -1.34 -17.20 -10.37
C THR A 190 -1.51 -18.48 -11.17
N SER A 191 -1.32 -18.40 -12.48
CA SER A 191 -1.35 -19.55 -13.39
C SER A 191 -0.04 -20.34 -13.39
N GLU A 192 1.02 -19.85 -12.73
CA GLU A 192 2.21 -20.67 -12.48
C GLU A 192 1.83 -21.90 -11.63
N GLU A 193 2.28 -23.09 -12.02
CA GLU A 193 2.05 -24.31 -11.23
C GLU A 193 2.67 -24.15 -9.84
N LEU A 194 1.81 -24.01 -8.84
CA LEU A 194 2.19 -23.97 -7.43
C LEU A 194 1.87 -25.30 -6.77
N LYS A 195 2.79 -25.80 -5.96
CA LYS A 195 2.46 -26.90 -5.04
C LYS A 195 1.42 -26.38 -4.02
N PRO A 196 0.32 -27.10 -3.76
CA PRO A 196 -0.77 -26.63 -2.88
C PRO A 196 -0.31 -26.14 -1.49
N GLU A 197 0.72 -26.79 -0.95
CA GLU A 197 1.36 -26.53 0.33
C GLU A 197 2.38 -25.37 0.32
N GLU A 198 2.67 -24.79 -0.84
CA GLU A 198 3.72 -23.78 -0.97
C GLU A 198 3.26 -22.42 -0.42
N LYS A 199 3.74 -22.09 0.78
CA LYS A 199 3.66 -20.74 1.34
C LYS A 199 4.60 -19.81 0.57
N LYS A 200 4.16 -18.59 0.30
CA LYS A 200 4.95 -17.52 -0.33
C LYS A 200 5.38 -16.45 0.66
N TYR A 201 4.72 -16.36 1.81
CA TYR A 201 5.06 -15.48 2.93
C TYR A 201 5.04 -16.25 4.25
N GLU A 202 5.93 -15.87 5.16
CA GLU A 202 6.01 -16.40 6.52
C GLU A 202 6.30 -15.28 7.53
N ILE A 203 5.88 -15.49 8.77
CA ILE A 203 6.21 -14.61 9.90
C ILE A 203 7.45 -15.17 10.58
N ARG A 204 8.47 -14.33 10.77
CA ARG A 204 9.70 -14.61 11.54
C ARG A 204 9.97 -13.42 12.43
N ASP A 205 10.11 -13.66 13.73
CA ASP A 205 10.46 -12.63 14.72
C ASP A 205 9.56 -11.38 14.61
N GLY A 206 8.24 -11.58 14.56
CA GLY A 206 7.26 -10.49 14.45
C GLY A 206 7.25 -9.74 13.11
N THR A 207 7.93 -10.25 12.08
CA THR A 207 8.03 -9.62 10.76
C THR A 207 7.61 -10.59 9.66
N ILE A 208 6.81 -10.12 8.70
CA ILE A 208 6.43 -10.90 7.52
C ILE A 208 7.56 -10.79 6.49
N TYR A 209 7.99 -11.92 5.96
CA TYR A 209 8.97 -12.00 4.89
C TYR A 209 8.48 -12.91 3.76
N PRO A 210 8.94 -12.69 2.52
CA PRO A 210 8.85 -13.71 1.48
C PRO A 210 9.51 -15.01 1.94
N TYR A 211 8.81 -16.12 1.71
CA TYR A 211 9.29 -17.46 2.01
C TYR A 211 10.47 -17.81 1.09
N VAL A 212 11.50 -18.45 1.66
CA VAL A 212 12.68 -18.91 0.90
C VAL A 212 12.84 -20.40 1.17
N GLN A 213 12.63 -21.24 0.14
CA GLN A 213 12.85 -22.68 0.27
C GLN A 213 14.34 -22.98 0.46
N LYS A 214 14.70 -23.54 1.63
CA LYS A 214 16.03 -24.09 1.89
C LYS A 214 16.19 -25.43 1.15
N LYS A 215 16.65 -25.38 -0.10
CA LYS A 215 17.36 -26.42 -0.89
C LYS A 215 16.83 -26.48 -2.33
N GLY A 216 17.73 -26.27 -3.30
CA GLY A 216 17.56 -26.65 -4.71
C GLY A 216 16.56 -25.80 -5.49
N ARG A 217 17.03 -24.65 -6.03
CA ARG A 217 16.33 -23.81 -7.01
C ARG A 217 14.85 -23.54 -6.69
N ASN A 218 14.60 -22.58 -5.80
CA ASN A 218 13.50 -21.64 -6.01
C ASN A 218 13.90 -20.27 -5.46
N SER A 219 14.33 -19.43 -6.38
CA SER A 219 14.51 -18.00 -6.22
C SER A 219 13.17 -17.38 -5.82
N GLY A 220 12.96 -17.11 -4.53
CA GLY A 220 11.83 -16.27 -4.08
C GLY A 220 11.88 -14.88 -4.73
N ASN A 221 11.21 -13.88 -4.14
CA ASN A 221 11.26 -12.46 -4.59
C ASN A 221 12.68 -11.88 -4.83
N ARG A 222 13.75 -12.58 -4.43
CA ARG A 222 15.16 -12.16 -4.58
C ARG A 222 15.55 -11.84 -6.03
N ASP A 223 15.13 -12.62 -7.02
CA ASP A 223 15.61 -12.44 -8.40
C ASP A 223 14.68 -11.54 -9.25
N LEU A 224 13.58 -11.07 -8.66
CA LEU A 224 12.64 -10.20 -9.34
C LEU A 224 13.21 -8.78 -9.46
N LYS A 225 13.55 -8.38 -10.69
CA LYS A 225 13.91 -6.99 -11.05
C LYS A 225 12.69 -6.10 -11.24
N ARG A 226 11.81 -6.06 -10.23
CA ARG A 226 10.58 -5.26 -10.20
C ARG A 226 10.16 -4.98 -8.76
N PRO A 227 9.23 -4.04 -8.52
CA PRO A 227 8.62 -3.88 -7.21
C PRO A 227 8.00 -5.20 -6.71
N ALA A 228 8.41 -5.59 -5.51
CA ALA A 228 7.93 -6.76 -4.80
C ALA A 228 8.14 -6.55 -3.29
N ILE A 229 7.28 -7.15 -2.46
CA ILE A 229 7.40 -7.04 -1.00
C ILE A 229 8.69 -7.72 -0.54
N LYS A 230 9.49 -7.00 0.27
CA LYS A 230 10.71 -7.51 0.93
C LYS A 230 10.44 -7.94 2.36
N LYS A 231 9.69 -7.11 3.07
CA LYS A 231 9.21 -7.39 4.43
C LYS A 231 8.07 -6.46 4.81
N ILE A 232 7.29 -6.89 5.80
CA ILE A 232 6.29 -6.05 6.47
C ILE A 232 6.50 -6.17 7.97
N VAL A 233 6.58 -5.03 8.64
CA VAL A 233 6.71 -4.94 10.10
C VAL A 233 5.66 -3.97 10.64
N LEU A 234 5.11 -4.27 11.81
CA LEU A 234 4.26 -3.34 12.55
C LEU A 234 5.12 -2.54 13.51
N GLY A 235 4.93 -1.21 13.49
CA GLY A 235 5.56 -0.29 14.41
C GLY A 235 5.04 -0.40 15.84
N GLU A 236 5.31 0.65 16.62
CA GLU A 236 4.78 0.80 17.98
C GLU A 236 3.33 1.29 17.99
N CYS A 237 2.59 0.98 19.05
CA CYS A 237 1.18 1.37 19.16
C CYS A 237 1.06 2.89 19.25
N LEU A 238 0.19 3.48 18.42
CA LEU A 238 -0.02 4.93 18.42
C LEU A 238 -0.71 5.46 19.68
N SER A 239 -1.32 4.60 20.50
CA SER A 239 -1.86 5.01 21.80
C SER A 239 -0.79 5.50 22.77
N GLU A 240 0.48 5.11 22.55
CA GLU A 240 1.62 5.47 23.39
C GLU A 240 2.27 6.82 23.01
N TRP A 241 1.85 7.43 21.89
CA TRP A 241 2.49 8.63 21.37
C TRP A 241 2.00 9.88 22.11
N LYS A 242 2.92 10.54 22.83
CA LYS A 242 2.63 11.71 23.66
C LYS A 242 2.55 13.00 22.84
N GLU A 243 1.82 13.96 23.40
CA GLU A 243 1.45 15.23 22.76
C GLU A 243 2.67 16.14 22.54
N SER A 244 2.85 16.65 21.31
CA SER A 244 3.46 17.99 21.12
C SER A 244 2.31 18.98 21.02
N ALA A 245 2.20 19.89 21.98
CA ALA A 245 1.11 20.85 22.17
C ALA A 245 0.46 21.36 20.87
N SER A 246 -0.72 20.83 20.50
CA SER A 246 -1.61 21.51 19.55
C SER A 246 -3.07 21.05 19.69
N ARG A 247 -3.98 22.01 19.46
CA ARG A 247 -5.40 22.01 19.87
C ARG A 247 -6.31 21.33 18.84
N SER A 248 -6.60 20.05 18.99
CA SER A 248 -7.83 19.42 18.46
C SER A 248 -7.95 17.96 18.92
N GLY A 249 -9.11 17.57 19.48
CA GLY A 249 -9.33 16.30 20.19
C GLY A 249 -9.20 15.01 19.35
N GLY A 250 -8.91 13.90 20.03
CA GLY A 250 -9.19 12.51 19.60
C GLY A 250 -8.28 11.88 18.53
N LYS A 251 -7.99 12.57 17.42
CA LYS A 251 -7.13 12.07 16.31
C LYS A 251 -5.62 12.34 16.50
N LYS A 252 -5.23 12.70 17.71
CA LYS A 252 -3.99 13.42 18.01
C LYS A 252 -2.70 12.64 17.77
N SER A 253 -2.61 11.37 18.20
CA SER A 253 -1.39 10.58 18.05
C SER A 253 -1.08 10.25 16.59
N LEU A 254 -2.12 10.02 15.79
CA LEU A 254 -2.00 9.79 14.36
C LEU A 254 -1.52 11.05 13.63
N ASP A 255 -2.00 12.24 13.99
CA ASP A 255 -1.51 13.49 13.42
C ASP A 255 -0.06 13.79 13.82
N VAL A 256 0.32 13.51 15.07
CA VAL A 256 1.73 13.59 15.53
C VAL A 256 2.60 12.65 14.71
N PHE A 257 2.17 11.39 14.52
CA PHE A 257 2.88 10.41 13.69
C PHE A 257 3.04 10.90 12.24
N LEU A 258 1.96 11.40 11.62
CA LEU A 258 2.00 11.90 10.25
C LEU A 258 2.89 13.15 10.13
N LYS A 259 2.92 14.01 11.15
CA LYS A 259 3.83 15.16 11.22
C LYS A 259 5.28 14.70 11.35
N ALA A 260 5.56 13.67 12.14
CA ALA A 260 6.90 13.08 12.25
C ALA A 260 7.35 12.49 10.91
N VAL A 261 6.51 11.70 10.24
CA VAL A 261 6.77 11.18 8.88
C VAL A 261 7.10 12.31 7.91
N ASP A 262 6.33 13.39 7.94
CA ASP A 262 6.55 14.54 7.07
C ASP A 262 7.82 15.33 7.40
N THR A 263 8.09 15.51 8.68
CA THR A 263 9.27 16.20 9.19
C THR A 263 10.53 15.44 8.80
N GLU A 264 10.59 14.13 9.02
CA GLU A 264 11.74 13.31 8.64
C GLU A 264 11.89 13.24 7.12
N CYS A 265 10.79 13.13 6.37
CA CYS A 265 10.83 13.23 4.92
C CYS A 265 11.42 14.56 4.42
N HIS A 266 11.20 15.66 5.14
CA HIS A 266 11.71 16.98 4.78
C HIS A 266 13.14 17.20 5.29
N TYR A 267 13.45 16.78 6.52
CA TYR A 267 14.78 16.87 7.10
C TYR A 267 15.81 16.09 6.27
N LEU A 268 15.44 14.88 5.84
CA LEU A 268 16.25 14.09 4.90
C LEU A 268 16.46 14.78 3.55
N ARG A 269 15.55 15.68 3.14
CA ARG A 269 15.73 16.52 1.94
C ARG A 269 16.61 17.73 2.20
N GLY A 270 16.61 18.27 3.43
CA GLY A 270 17.28 19.53 3.79
C GLY A 270 18.73 19.38 4.26
N LYS A 271 19.10 18.30 4.95
CA LYS A 271 20.45 18.13 5.54
C LYS A 271 21.47 17.34 4.68
N GLN A 272 21.15 16.97 3.44
CA GLN A 272 22.14 16.38 2.52
C GLN A 272 22.49 17.35 1.37
N LYS A 273 23.34 18.34 1.69
CA LYS A 273 24.44 18.66 0.77
C LYS A 273 25.41 17.49 0.86
N TYR A 274 25.41 16.69 -0.19
CA TYR A 274 26.29 15.58 -0.53
C TYR A 274 27.72 15.73 0.03
N GLU A 275 28.13 14.85 0.94
CA GLU A 275 29.56 14.61 1.17
C GLU A 275 30.00 13.47 0.25
N PHE A 276 30.92 13.84 -0.64
CA PHE A 276 31.58 12.93 -1.57
C PHE A 276 32.62 12.11 -0.80
N LEU A 277 32.39 10.82 -0.63
CA LEU A 277 33.50 9.90 -0.35
C LEU A 277 34.09 9.44 -1.68
N LYS A 278 35.43 9.49 -1.78
CA LYS A 278 36.24 9.37 -3.00
C LYS A 278 36.07 8.08 -3.83
N ASP A 279 35.26 7.12 -3.39
CA ASP A 279 35.24 5.75 -3.94
C ASP A 279 33.87 5.32 -4.51
N GLY A 280 33.09 6.27 -5.04
CA GLY A 280 31.97 5.96 -5.95
C GLY A 280 30.69 5.39 -5.32
N GLN A 281 30.62 5.21 -4.00
CA GLN A 281 29.40 4.79 -3.28
C GLN A 281 28.56 5.99 -2.78
N ILE A 282 28.19 6.90 -3.68
CA ILE A 282 27.39 8.07 -3.33
C ILE A 282 26.02 7.86 -3.95
N LEU A 283 24.95 7.64 -3.17
CA LEU A 283 23.54 7.86 -3.59
C LEU A 283 22.42 7.62 -2.53
N LYS A 284 22.73 7.62 -1.23
CA LYS A 284 22.07 6.70 -0.28
C LYS A 284 21.06 7.30 0.74
N LEU A 285 20.26 8.35 0.50
CA LEU A 285 19.15 8.63 1.47
C LEU A 285 17.89 9.29 0.88
N SER A 286 18.03 10.27 -0.01
CA SER A 286 16.87 10.88 -0.71
C SER A 286 16.10 9.88 -1.61
N LYS A 287 16.77 8.82 -2.05
CA LYS A 287 16.21 7.75 -2.88
C LYS A 287 15.20 6.87 -2.14
N ALA A 288 15.42 6.56 -0.86
CA ALA A 288 14.54 5.69 -0.06
C ALA A 288 13.09 6.24 0.07
N ILE A 289 12.94 7.57 0.00
CA ILE A 289 11.67 8.29 0.14
C ILE A 289 11.15 8.92 -1.16
N GLY A 290 11.74 8.58 -2.32
CA GLY A 290 11.19 8.90 -3.63
C GLY A 290 11.83 10.04 -4.44
N GLN A 291 13.15 10.24 -4.37
CA GLN A 291 13.85 11.18 -5.24
C GLN A 291 15.09 10.55 -5.87
N ILE A 292 15.17 10.53 -7.20
CA ILE A 292 16.37 10.18 -7.95
C ILE A 292 17.02 11.49 -8.42
N ASP A 293 18.35 11.45 -8.58
CA ASP A 293 19.24 12.54 -9.00
C ASP A 293 18.60 13.69 -9.79
N GLY A 294 18.88 14.92 -9.35
CA GLY A 294 18.83 16.11 -10.20
C GLY A 294 17.47 16.66 -10.65
N LYS A 295 16.34 15.91 -10.56
CA LYS A 295 14.92 16.38 -10.71
C LYS A 295 13.90 15.24 -10.81
N GLU A 296 14.32 13.99 -10.99
CA GLU A 296 13.40 12.88 -11.24
C GLU A 296 12.77 12.35 -9.95
N ARG A 297 11.44 12.35 -9.89
CA ARG A 297 10.69 11.84 -8.74
C ARG A 297 10.52 10.33 -8.87
N PHE A 298 11.01 9.60 -7.88
CA PHE A 298 10.74 8.17 -7.76
C PHE A 298 9.62 7.92 -6.77
N ALA A 299 9.00 6.77 -6.90
CA ALA A 299 7.92 6.38 -6.04
C ALA A 299 8.52 5.81 -4.72
N SER A 300 8.21 6.37 -3.53
CA SER A 300 8.64 5.82 -2.21
C SER A 300 8.58 4.28 -2.14
N SER A 301 9.71 3.67 -1.78
CA SER A 301 9.88 2.22 -1.65
C SER A 301 9.48 1.70 -0.26
N LEU A 302 9.01 2.60 0.60
CA LEU A 302 8.35 2.32 1.87
C LEU A 302 6.89 2.80 1.78
N ILE A 303 5.95 1.93 2.12
CA ILE A 303 4.53 2.23 2.21
C ILE A 303 4.13 2.13 3.68
N ILE A 304 3.56 3.22 4.21
CA ILE A 304 3.11 3.31 5.60
C ILE A 304 1.58 3.21 5.66
N GLY A 305 1.07 2.03 6.01
CA GLY A 305 -0.34 1.79 6.31
C GLY A 305 -0.65 1.80 7.79
N PHE A 306 -1.87 1.42 8.15
CA PHE A 306 -2.31 1.29 9.53
C PHE A 306 -3.22 0.08 9.67
N ILE A 307 -3.18 -0.54 10.85
CA ILE A 307 -4.11 -1.59 11.24
C ILE A 307 -4.62 -1.28 12.64
N GLN A 308 -5.93 -1.45 12.84
CA GLN A 308 -6.56 -1.26 14.14
C GLN A 308 -6.65 -2.59 14.86
N THR A 309 -6.28 -2.55 16.14
CA THR A 309 -6.42 -3.65 17.08
C THR A 309 -7.18 -3.21 18.32
N ASP A 310 -7.51 -4.14 19.21
CA ASP A 310 -8.11 -3.80 20.52
C ASP A 310 -7.16 -2.96 21.39
N GLU A 311 -5.84 -3.04 21.17
CA GLU A 311 -4.81 -2.27 21.89
C GLU A 311 -4.64 -0.84 21.32
N GLY A 312 -5.17 -0.59 20.13
CA GLY A 312 -5.01 0.67 19.40
C GLY A 312 -4.54 0.48 17.96
N ILE A 313 -4.05 1.57 17.36
CA ILE A 313 -3.65 1.61 15.95
C ILE A 313 -2.15 1.40 15.85
N TYR A 314 -1.74 0.50 14.96
CA TYR A 314 -0.34 0.25 14.64
C TYR A 314 0.00 0.72 13.23
N PRO A 315 1.11 1.46 13.03
CA PRO A 315 1.67 1.69 11.70
C PRO A 315 2.11 0.36 11.08
N VAL A 316 1.80 0.16 9.80
CA VAL A 316 2.23 -1.00 9.02
C VAL A 316 3.25 -0.53 7.99
N TYR A 317 4.51 -0.94 8.16
CA TYR A 317 5.61 -0.58 7.28
C TYR A 317 5.85 -1.68 6.24
N THR A 318 5.44 -1.44 5.00
CA THR A 318 5.66 -2.36 3.88
C THR A 318 6.87 -1.92 3.06
N PHE A 319 7.94 -2.71 3.11
CA PHE A 319 9.17 -2.48 2.37
C PHE A 319 9.05 -3.12 0.98
N VAL A 320 9.16 -2.31 -0.06
CA VAL A 320 9.02 -2.74 -1.45
C VAL A 320 10.36 -2.60 -2.17
N LYS A 321 10.73 -3.58 -2.99
CA LYS A 321 11.90 -3.45 -3.88
C LYS A 321 11.76 -2.25 -4.80
N ALA A 322 12.87 -1.55 -5.03
CA ALA A 322 12.89 -0.38 -5.91
C ALA A 322 14.09 -0.47 -6.86
N PHE A 323 13.85 -0.23 -8.14
CA PHE A 323 14.86 -0.30 -9.19
C PHE A 323 14.83 0.99 -10.01
N PRO A 324 15.39 2.10 -9.48
CA PRO A 324 15.28 3.44 -10.08
C PRO A 324 15.73 3.49 -11.55
N ASN A 325 16.66 2.61 -11.96
CA ASN A 325 17.15 2.49 -13.34
C ASN A 325 17.21 1.04 -13.85
N LEU A 326 16.43 0.11 -13.26
CA LEU A 326 16.42 -1.33 -13.61
C LEU A 326 17.77 -2.09 -13.47
N LYS A 327 18.84 -1.42 -13.02
CA LYS A 327 20.18 -2.00 -12.87
C LYS A 327 20.40 -2.62 -11.50
N GLU A 328 20.23 -1.81 -10.46
CA GLU A 328 20.48 -2.20 -9.07
C GLU A 328 19.27 -1.93 -8.19
N GLU A 329 19.10 -2.78 -7.18
CA GLU A 329 18.09 -2.59 -6.16
C GLU A 329 18.52 -1.47 -5.22
N LEU A 330 17.66 -0.47 -5.09
CA LEU A 330 17.84 0.60 -4.12
C LEU A 330 17.64 0.06 -2.70
N ASP A 331 18.58 0.38 -1.81
CA ASP A 331 18.46 0.07 -0.38
C ASP A 331 18.19 -1.44 -0.17
N ALA A 332 19.05 -2.27 -0.78
CA ALA A 332 18.89 -3.72 -0.88
C ALA A 332 19.00 -4.45 0.48
N ASP A 333 19.62 -3.84 1.48
CA ASP A 333 19.64 -4.30 2.88
C ASP A 333 18.51 -3.70 3.73
N CYS A 334 17.78 -2.71 3.20
CA CYS A 334 16.72 -1.96 3.86
C CYS A 334 17.18 -0.98 4.96
N SER A 335 18.49 -0.80 5.14
CA SER A 335 19.05 -0.09 6.30
C SER A 335 18.63 1.39 6.36
N LEU A 336 18.46 2.04 5.21
CA LEU A 336 18.03 3.45 5.14
C LEU A 336 16.57 3.63 5.53
N ARG A 337 15.71 2.71 5.09
CA ARG A 337 14.28 2.73 5.44
C ARG A 337 14.06 2.35 6.90
N GLU A 338 14.87 1.47 7.46
CA GLU A 338 14.87 1.17 8.89
C GLU A 338 15.27 2.40 9.70
N GLN A 339 16.38 3.06 9.35
CA GLN A 339 16.79 4.31 9.98
C GLN A 339 15.70 5.39 9.90
N PHE A 340 14.99 5.51 8.77
CA PHE A 340 13.86 6.42 8.64
C PHE A 340 12.74 6.09 9.64
N ILE A 341 12.37 4.82 9.78
CA ILE A 341 11.34 4.39 10.74
C ILE A 341 11.79 4.70 12.16
N GLU A 342 13.03 4.37 12.53
CA GLU A 342 13.57 4.69 13.86
C GLU A 342 13.53 6.19 14.16
N MET A 343 13.84 7.05 13.18
CA MET A 343 13.76 8.51 13.34
C MET A 343 12.31 8.98 13.52
N VAL A 344 11.36 8.42 12.77
CA VAL A 344 9.93 8.73 12.93
C VAL A 344 9.44 8.29 14.30
N GLU A 345 9.72 7.06 14.72
CA GLU A 345 9.22 6.51 15.98
C GLU A 345 9.85 7.14 17.23
N LYS A 346 10.99 7.82 17.12
CA LYS A 346 11.55 8.64 18.22
C LYS A 346 10.62 9.76 18.68
N TYR A 347 9.70 10.23 17.81
CA TYR A 347 8.70 11.24 18.17
C TYR A 347 7.60 10.71 19.11
N ARG A 348 7.62 9.42 19.49
CA ARG A 348 6.70 8.85 20.48
C ARG A 348 6.82 9.49 21.87
N ILE A 349 8.05 9.86 22.27
CA ILE A 349 8.44 10.18 23.66
C ILE A 349 8.07 11.61 24.07
#